data_AF-A0A7S4AAI0-F1
#
_entry.id   AF-A0A7S4AAI0-F1
#
_cell.length_a   1.000
_cell.length_b   1.000
_cell.length_c   1.000
_cell.angle_alpha   90.00
_cell.angle_beta   90.00
_cell.angle_gamma   90.00
#
_symmetry.space_group_name_H-M   'P 1'
#
loop_
_entity.id
_entity.type
_entity.pdbx_description
1 polymer ?
#
loop_
_entity_poly.entity_id
_entity_poly.type
_entity_poly.pdbx_seq_one_letter_code
_entity_poly.pdbx_strand_id
1 'polypeptide(L)'
;IATSSVEGFAVVEPCRVLRQSSLSASTQENQETLELFSPCKINLFLRIIRKREDGFHDLASLFQAIGFGDTLELTPLVETTEIGEGSDEFTCNMPGVPVDSTNLVLR
;
A
#
# COMPACT_ATOMS: atom_id res chain seq x y z
N ILE A 1 20.76 -0.66 -35.67
CA ILE A 1 21.26 -1.37 -34.46
C ILE A 1 20.02 -1.85 -33.73
N ALA A 2 19.95 -3.17 -33.53
CA ALA A 2 18.73 -3.91 -33.29
C ALA A 2 17.97 -3.49 -32.02
N THR A 3 16.65 -3.52 -32.13
CA THR A 3 15.67 -3.46 -31.04
C THR A 3 15.78 -4.75 -30.23
N SER A 4 16.31 -4.69 -29.00
CA SER A 4 16.14 -5.75 -28.01
C SER A 4 15.02 -5.36 -27.07
N SER A 5 13.98 -6.19 -27.09
CA SER A 5 12.83 -6.20 -26.19
C SER A 5 13.28 -6.09 -24.73
N VAL A 6 12.87 -5.02 -24.05
CA VAL A 6 12.88 -4.95 -22.59
C VAL A 6 11.50 -5.42 -22.13
N GLU A 7 11.32 -6.74 -22.08
CA GLU A 7 10.25 -7.35 -21.28
C GLU A 7 10.68 -7.29 -19.81
N GLY A 8 10.54 -6.10 -19.23
CA GLY A 8 10.77 -5.82 -17.81
C GLY A 8 9.71 -4.88 -17.25
N PHE A 9 8.54 -4.83 -17.89
CA PHE A 9 7.38 -4.16 -17.33
C PHE A 9 6.80 -5.10 -16.28
N ALA A 10 6.94 -4.75 -15.01
CA ALA A 10 6.13 -5.37 -13.96
C ALA A 10 4.67 -5.00 -14.27
N VAL A 11 3.98 -5.87 -15.00
CA VAL A 11 2.53 -5.88 -15.01
C VAL A 11 2.14 -6.30 -13.60
N VAL A 12 1.96 -5.32 -12.72
CA VAL A 12 1.23 -5.54 -11.46
C VAL A 12 -0.17 -5.94 -11.92
N GLU A 13 -0.51 -7.23 -11.78
CA GLU A 13 -1.86 -7.67 -12.11
C GLU A 13 -2.86 -6.79 -11.35
N PRO A 14 -3.95 -6.34 -11.99
CA PRO A 14 -4.98 -5.59 -11.28
C PRO A 14 -5.50 -6.45 -10.14
N CYS A 15 -5.64 -5.84 -8.95
CA CYS A 15 -6.23 -6.43 -7.76
C CYS A 15 -7.43 -7.32 -8.13
N ARG A 16 -7.27 -8.64 -8.05
CA ARG A 16 -8.37 -9.59 -8.27
C ARG A 16 -9.29 -9.53 -7.06
N VAL A 17 -10.35 -8.74 -7.16
CA VAL A 17 -11.50 -8.85 -6.26
C VAL A 17 -12.10 -10.24 -6.48
N LEU A 18 -11.89 -11.15 -5.53
CA LEU A 18 -12.47 -12.49 -5.57
C LEU A 18 -13.99 -12.38 -5.31
N ARG A 19 -14.79 -12.28 -6.38
CA ARG A 19 -16.24 -12.47 -6.29
C ARG A 19 -16.55 -13.94 -6.04
N GLN A 20 -17.05 -14.27 -4.85
CA GLN A 20 -17.65 -15.58 -4.58
C GLN A 20 -19.13 -15.62 -4.99
N SER A 21 -19.51 -16.76 -5.56
CA SER A 21 -20.80 -17.10 -6.16
C SER A 21 -21.80 -17.73 -5.17
N SER A 22 -23.05 -17.26 -5.23
CA SER A 22 -24.33 -17.92 -4.87
C SER A 22 -24.66 -18.35 -3.41
N LEU A 23 -25.55 -17.55 -2.79
CA LEU A 23 -26.78 -17.84 -2.02
C LEU A 23 -26.80 -18.86 -0.85
N SER A 24 -27.00 -18.35 0.38
CA SER A 24 -28.09 -18.78 1.28
C SER A 24 -28.39 -17.69 2.32
N ALA A 25 -29.67 -17.45 2.61
CA ALA A 25 -30.14 -16.41 3.50
C ALA A 25 -29.98 -16.83 4.97
N SER A 26 -28.85 -16.43 5.56
CA SER A 26 -28.66 -16.28 7.00
C SER A 26 -27.84 -15.00 7.19
N THR A 27 -28.36 -14.03 7.94
CA THR A 27 -27.70 -12.74 8.18
C THR A 27 -26.38 -12.95 8.93
N GLN A 28 -25.29 -13.16 8.19
CA GLN A 28 -23.92 -12.94 8.62
C GLN A 28 -23.43 -11.74 7.83
N GLU A 29 -23.11 -10.65 8.53
CA GLU A 29 -22.41 -9.52 7.93
C GLU A 29 -21.04 -10.02 7.48
N ASN A 30 -20.90 -10.26 6.17
CA ASN A 30 -19.65 -10.68 5.57
C ASN A 30 -18.74 -9.45 5.55
N GLN A 31 -17.88 -9.30 6.56
CA GLN A 31 -16.82 -8.29 6.52
C GLN A 31 -15.89 -8.65 5.38
N GLU A 32 -16.04 -7.99 4.24
CA GLU A 32 -15.19 -8.21 3.07
C GLU A 32 -13.80 -7.63 3.37
N THR A 33 -12.84 -8.53 3.61
CA THR A 33 -11.42 -8.17 3.70
C THR A 33 -10.84 -7.96 2.30
N LEU A 34 -10.14 -6.86 2.11
CA LEU A 34 -9.40 -6.52 0.89
C LEU A 34 -7.91 -6.71 1.12
N GLU A 35 -7.27 -7.55 0.31
CA GLU A 35 -5.83 -7.74 0.30
C GLU A 35 -5.19 -7.01 -0.90
N LEU A 36 -4.16 -6.19 -0.64
CA LEU A 36 -3.42 -5.44 -1.65
C LEU A 36 -1.92 -5.64 -1.50
N PHE A 37 -1.20 -5.76 -2.62
CA PHE A 37 0.26 -5.81 -2.61
C PHE A 37 0.86 -4.42 -2.81
N SER A 38 1.76 -4.02 -1.92
CA SER A 38 2.49 -2.75 -1.95
C SER A 38 3.96 -3.02 -2.30
N PRO A 39 4.37 -2.86 -3.58
CA PRO A 39 5.73 -3.14 -4.00
C PRO A 39 6.72 -2.14 -3.41
N CYS A 40 7.86 -2.64 -2.96
CA CYS A 40 8.96 -1.79 -2.53
C CYS A 40 9.71 -1.22 -3.74
N LYS A 41 10.44 -0.13 -3.50
CA LYS A 41 11.25 0.55 -4.51
C LYS A 41 12.72 0.50 -4.17
N ILE A 42 13.54 0.37 -5.20
CA ILE A 42 14.99 0.63 -5.15
C ILE A 42 15.30 1.87 -5.99
N ASN A 43 16.27 2.67 -5.55
CA ASN A 43 16.82 3.76 -6.35
C ASN A 43 18.06 3.23 -7.08
N LEU A 44 17.97 3.04 -8.40
CA LEU A 44 19.10 2.60 -9.24
C LEU A 44 20.10 3.72 -9.49
N PHE A 45 19.61 4.95 -9.47
CA PHE A 45 20.43 6.16 -9.50
C PHE A 45 19.84 7.17 -8.54
N LEU A 46 20.69 7.87 -7.79
CA LEU A 46 20.30 8.98 -6.93
C LEU A 46 21.38 10.06 -6.98
N ARG A 47 21.00 11.28 -7.37
CA ARG A 47 21.86 12.45 -7.36
C ARG A 47 21.20 13.58 -6.59
N ILE A 48 21.93 14.13 -5.62
CA ILE A 48 21.57 15.35 -4.91
C ILE A 48 21.99 16.54 -5.79
N ILE A 49 21.04 17.38 -6.19
CA ILE A 49 21.26 18.53 -7.07
C ILE A 49 21.67 19.75 -6.25
N ARG A 50 20.88 20.09 -5.23
CA ARG A 50 21.16 21.19 -4.29
C ARG A 50 20.35 21.05 -3.00
N LYS A 51 20.79 21.75 -1.96
CA LYS A 51 20.01 21.96 -0.73
C LYS A 51 19.05 23.15 -0.93
N ARG A 52 17.81 23.02 -0.46
CA ARG A 52 16.76 24.03 -0.47
C ARG A 52 16.74 24.82 0.83
N GLU A 53 16.05 25.96 0.82
CA GLU A 53 15.90 26.85 1.98
C GLU A 53 15.00 26.25 3.09
N ASP A 54 14.08 25.35 2.72
CA ASP A 54 13.20 24.62 3.65
C ASP A 54 13.87 23.42 4.34
N GLY A 55 15.17 23.20 4.10
CA GLY A 55 15.94 22.11 4.70
C GLY A 55 15.93 20.80 3.90
N PHE A 56 15.19 20.71 2.79
CA PHE A 56 15.18 19.53 1.91
C PHE A 56 16.20 19.65 0.76
N HIS A 57 16.24 18.65 -0.12
CA HIS A 57 17.13 18.62 -1.27
C HIS A 57 16.35 18.39 -2.57
N ASP A 58 16.78 19.05 -3.64
CA ASP A 58 16.35 18.68 -4.99
C ASP A 58 17.12 17.43 -5.40
N LEU A 59 16.41 16.40 -5.84
CA LEU A 59 16.96 15.09 -6.20
C LEU A 59 16.64 14.76 -7.66
N ALA A 60 17.63 14.22 -8.38
CA ALA A 60 17.40 13.45 -9.60
C ALA A 60 17.55 11.97 -9.24
N SER A 61 16.50 11.17 -9.41
CA SER A 61 16.48 9.75 -9.07
C SER A 61 15.90 8.93 -10.22
N LEU A 62 16.45 7.73 -10.44
CA LEU A 62 15.81 6.68 -11.23
C LEU A 62 15.44 5.55 -10.27
N PHE A 63 14.14 5.32 -10.09
CA PHE A 63 13.65 4.27 -9.20
C PHE A 63 12.99 3.15 -9.99
N GLN A 64 13.01 1.95 -9.40
CA GLN A 64 12.35 0.76 -9.91
C GLN A 64 11.54 0.14 -8.77
N ALA A 65 10.25 -0.05 -9.01
CA ALA A 65 9.44 -0.92 -8.16
C ALA A 65 9.79 -2.38 -8.45
N ILE A 66 9.95 -3.20 -7.42
CA ILE A 66 10.30 -4.61 -7.57
C ILE A 66 9.19 -5.51 -7.00
N GLY A 67 9.19 -6.79 -7.37
CA GLY A 67 8.23 -7.79 -6.89
C GLY A 67 8.43 -8.23 -5.44
N PHE A 68 9.00 -7.36 -4.60
CA PHE A 68 9.20 -7.57 -3.17
C PHE A 68 8.56 -6.38 -2.45
N GLY A 69 7.83 -6.61 -1.37
CA GLY A 69 7.03 -5.57 -0.74
C GLY A 69 6.13 -6.11 0.35
N ASP A 70 5.22 -5.26 0.80
CA ASP A 70 4.29 -5.56 1.89
C ASP A 70 2.93 -6.01 1.34
N THR A 71 2.19 -6.77 2.14
CA THR A 71 0.78 -7.06 1.90
C THR A 71 -0.05 -6.25 2.88
N LEU A 72 -0.98 -5.45 2.37
CA LEU A 72 -1.94 -4.68 3.14
C LEU A 72 -3.25 -5.46 3.21
N GLU A 73 -3.73 -5.70 4.42
CA GLU A 73 -5.04 -6.27 4.70
C GLU A 73 -5.93 -5.16 5.25
N LEU A 74 -7.07 -4.93 4.59
CA LEU A 74 -8.01 -3.88 4.94
C LEU A 74 -9.38 -4.49 5.22
N THR A 75 -9.95 -4.17 6.38
CA THR A 75 -11.30 -4.62 6.77
C THR A 75 -12.12 -3.40 7.17
N PRO A 76 -13.36 -3.25 6.67
CA PRO A 76 -14.23 -2.16 7.10
C PRO A 76 -14.51 -2.24 8.61
N LEU A 77 -14.29 -1.12 9.30
CA LEU A 77 -14.70 -0.98 10.69
C LEU A 77 -16.23 -0.93 10.75
N VAL A 78 -16.85 -1.80 11.54
CA VAL A 78 -18.29 -1.76 11.78
C VAL A 78 -18.54 -0.68 12.83
N GLU A 79 -19.32 0.35 12.49
CA GLU A 79 -19.74 1.38 13.43
C GLU A 79 -20.51 0.72 14.57
N THR A 80 -19.85 0.51 15.71
CA THR A 80 -20.54 0.19 16.96
C THR A 80 -21.11 1.50 17.47
N THR A 81 -22.44 1.57 17.42
CA THR A 81 -23.28 2.74 17.70
C THR A 81 -23.26 3.15 19.17
N GLU A 82 -22.10 3.28 19.82
CA GLU A 82 -22.00 3.86 21.17
C GLU A 82 -20.73 4.72 21.30
N ILE A 83 -20.88 6.01 20.95
CA ILE A 83 -20.09 7.14 21.47
C ILE A 83 -18.57 7.02 21.26
N GLY A 84 -18.13 7.08 20.01
CA GLY A 84 -16.74 7.35 19.66
C GLY A 84 -16.64 7.64 18.16
N GLU A 85 -15.94 8.70 17.77
CA GLU A 85 -15.56 8.91 16.38
C GLU A 85 -14.79 7.66 15.92
N GLY A 86 -15.33 6.91 14.96
CA GLY A 86 -14.68 5.72 14.42
C GLY A 86 -13.38 6.15 13.76
N SER A 87 -12.25 5.98 14.46
CA SER A 87 -10.93 6.22 13.91
C SER A 87 -10.38 4.93 13.30
N ASP A 88 -9.77 5.03 12.13
CA ASP A 88 -9.08 3.90 11.51
C ASP A 88 -8.00 3.36 12.46
N GLU A 89 -7.89 2.03 12.53
CA GLU A 89 -6.88 1.32 13.31
C GLU A 89 -5.82 0.72 12.38
N PHE A 90 -4.55 0.82 12.75
CA PHE A 90 -3.45 0.24 11.98
C PHE A 90 -2.62 -0.70 12.86
N THR A 91 -2.27 -1.86 12.32
CA THR A 91 -1.34 -2.80 12.93
C THR A 91 -0.26 -3.18 11.93
N CYS A 92 0.92 -3.52 12.43
CA CYS A 92 2.05 -3.90 11.59
C CYS A 92 2.85 -4.99 12.30
N ASN A 93 3.23 -6.03 11.56
CA ASN A 93 4.07 -7.12 12.07
C ASN A 93 5.56 -6.74 12.17
N MET A 94 5.97 -5.59 11.61
CA MET A 94 7.35 -5.12 11.62
C MET A 94 7.61 -4.23 12.85
N PRO A 95 8.52 -4.62 13.76
CA PRO A 95 8.84 -3.82 14.93
C PRO A 95 9.49 -2.50 14.53
N GLY A 96 9.10 -1.41 15.18
CA GLY A 96 9.66 -0.07 14.96
C GLY A 96 8.91 0.77 13.90
N VAL A 97 7.91 0.20 13.22
CA VAL A 97 6.96 0.98 12.41
C VAL A 97 5.93 1.62 13.37
N PRO A 98 5.79 2.96 13.40
CA PRO A 98 4.76 3.61 14.21
C PRO A 98 3.37 3.15 13.78
N VAL A 99 2.52 2.78 14.73
CA VAL A 99 1.12 2.38 14.47
C VAL A 99 0.10 3.39 14.97
N ASP A 100 0.58 4.55 15.44
CA ASP A 100 -0.25 5.66 15.89
C ASP A 100 -0.65 6.57 14.72
N SER A 101 -1.41 7.63 15.04
CA SER A 101 -1.90 8.62 14.07
C SER A 101 -0.82 9.43 13.34
N THR A 102 0.47 9.23 13.65
CA THR A 102 1.56 9.84 12.88
C THR A 102 1.91 9.03 11.63
N ASN A 103 1.46 7.78 11.53
CA ASN A 103 1.66 6.96 10.36
C ASN A 103 0.81 7.46 9.18
N LEU A 104 1.42 7.57 8.01
CA LEU A 104 0.78 8.02 6.78
C LEU A 104 -0.29 7.06 6.24
N VAL A 105 -0.31 5.81 6.70
CA VAL A 105 -1.37 4.85 6.35
C VAL A 105 -2.72 5.26 6.95
N LEU A 106 -2.72 5.97 8.08
CA LEU A 106 -3.92 6.43 8.80
C LEU A 106 -4.34 7.86 8.43
N ARG A 107 -3.83 8.45 7.34
CA ARG A 107 -4.04 9.86 6.99
C ARG A 107 -4.35 10.06 5.51
#